data_AF-A0A016S336-F1
#
_entry.id   AF-A0A016S336-F1
#
_cell.length_a   1.000
_cell.length_b   1.000
_cell.length_c   1.000
_cell.angle_alpha   90.00
_cell.angle_beta   90.00
_cell.angle_gamma   90.00
#
_symmetry.space_group_name_H-M   'P 1'
#
loop_
_entity.id
_entity.type
_entity.pdbx_description
1 polymer ?
#
loop_
_entity_poly.entity_id
_entity_poly.type
_entity_poly.pdbx_seq_one_letter_code
_entity_poly.pdbx_strand_id
1 'polypeptide(L)'
;MVGLIGTHNGKFHCDEVFACFMLKRLNQFRDYNVLRTRDPATLETCEVVVDVGGVYDHAKKRYDHHQKEFNETMQSLGVLDFSTKLSSAGLIYAHYGRQLIAEVMISCAQSSC
;
A
#
# COMPACT_ATOMS: atom_id res chain seq x y z
N MET A 1 -4.56 -19.06 6.74
CA MET A 1 -5.60 -18.02 6.93
C MET A 1 -5.33 -16.94 5.90
N VAL A 2 -6.34 -16.41 5.22
CA VAL A 2 -6.15 -15.34 4.23
C VAL A 2 -5.90 -14.02 4.99
N GLY A 3 -4.84 -13.30 4.63
CA GLY A 3 -4.47 -12.04 5.30
C GLY A 3 -5.43 -10.88 5.03
N LEU A 4 -5.26 -9.77 5.74
CA LEU A 4 -6.11 -8.58 5.65
C LEU A 4 -5.31 -7.32 5.28
N ILE A 5 -5.89 -6.53 4.37
CA ILE A 5 -5.48 -5.16 4.05
C ILE A 5 -6.49 -4.20 4.69
N GLY A 6 -6.08 -3.48 5.72
CA GLY A 6 -6.89 -2.47 6.39
C GLY A 6 -6.83 -1.12 5.69
N THR A 7 -7.97 -0.44 5.54
CA THR A 7 -8.03 0.94 5.06
C THR A 7 -9.23 1.69 5.65
N HIS A 8 -9.32 3.01 5.44
CA HIS A 8 -10.40 3.80 6.01
C HIS A 8 -11.79 3.43 5.45
N ASN A 9 -12.83 3.66 6.24
CA ASN A 9 -14.24 3.45 5.84
C ASN A 9 -14.93 4.74 5.32
N GLY A 10 -14.16 5.70 4.79
CA GLY A 10 -14.68 6.96 4.23
C GLY A 10 -15.20 6.83 2.79
N LYS A 11 -15.30 7.97 2.09
CA LYS A 11 -15.46 8.00 0.63
C LYS A 11 -14.28 7.29 -0.02
N PHE A 12 -14.48 6.74 -1.22
CA PHE A 12 -13.38 6.19 -1.98
C PHE A 12 -12.51 7.32 -2.51
N HIS A 13 -11.22 7.30 -2.19
CA HIS A 13 -10.22 8.13 -2.84
C HIS A 13 -9.41 7.27 -3.82
N CYS A 14 -8.69 7.93 -4.73
CA CYS A 14 -7.78 7.20 -5.61
C CYS A 14 -6.60 6.60 -4.84
N ASP A 15 -6.25 7.18 -3.69
CA ASP A 15 -5.07 6.80 -2.92
C ASP A 15 -5.18 5.37 -2.38
N GLU A 16 -6.17 5.10 -1.53
CA GLU A 16 -6.33 3.79 -0.92
C GLU A 16 -6.80 2.73 -1.91
N VAL A 17 -7.62 3.12 -2.90
CA VAL A 17 -8.07 2.20 -3.96
C VAL A 17 -6.88 1.73 -4.79
N PHE A 18 -6.00 2.64 -5.20
CA PHE A 18 -4.84 2.27 -6.00
C PHE A 18 -3.77 1.54 -5.18
N ALA A 19 -3.58 1.91 -3.91
CA ALA A 19 -2.73 1.17 -2.97
C ALA A 19 -3.20 -0.29 -2.82
N CYS A 20 -4.49 -0.51 -2.59
CA CYS A 20 -5.08 -1.84 -2.50
C CYS A 20 -4.93 -2.63 -3.82
N PHE A 21 -5.17 -1.98 -4.97
CA PHE A 21 -4.98 -2.61 -6.27
C PHE A 21 -3.54 -3.09 -6.47
N MET A 22 -2.55 -2.23 -6.20
CA MET A 22 -1.13 -2.60 -6.34
C MET A 22 -0.76 -3.77 -5.42
N LEU A 23 -1.19 -3.74 -4.16
CA LEU A 23 -0.94 -4.85 -3.23
C LEU A 23 -1.54 -6.15 -3.74
N LYS A 24 -2.81 -6.15 -4.19
CA LYS A 24 -3.48 -7.36 -4.69
C LYS A 24 -2.92 -7.88 -6.01
N ARG A 25 -2.08 -7.13 -6.71
CA ARG A 25 -1.33 -7.61 -7.88
C ARG A 25 -0.08 -8.41 -7.50
N LEU A 26 0.42 -8.26 -6.29
CA LEU A 26 1.56 -9.01 -5.78
C LEU A 26 1.09 -10.39 -5.29
N ASN A 27 1.80 -11.44 -5.68
CA ASN A 27 1.53 -12.83 -5.28
C ASN A 27 1.38 -12.98 -3.76
N GLN A 28 2.21 -12.25 -3.01
CA GLN A 28 2.20 -12.26 -1.54
C GLN A 28 0.85 -11.83 -0.93
N PHE A 29 0.17 -10.85 -1.51
CA PHE A 29 -1.05 -10.26 -0.96
C PHE A 29 -2.28 -10.51 -1.84
N ARG A 30 -2.12 -11.26 -2.94
CA ARG A 30 -3.14 -11.47 -3.98
C ARG A 30 -4.50 -11.83 -3.40
N ASP A 31 -4.51 -12.80 -2.49
CA ASP A 31 -5.74 -13.34 -1.93
C ASP A 31 -6.23 -12.56 -0.70
N TYR A 32 -5.50 -11.56 -0.22
CA TYR A 32 -5.88 -10.84 1.00
C TYR A 32 -7.20 -10.09 0.81
N ASN A 33 -8.03 -10.12 1.85
CA ASN A 33 -9.30 -9.39 1.84
C ASN A 33 -9.07 -7.93 2.28
N VAL A 34 -9.84 -7.01 1.69
CA VAL A 34 -9.82 -5.59 2.08
C VAL A 34 -10.84 -5.36 3.19
N LEU A 35 -10.37 -4.88 4.33
CA LEU A 35 -11.19 -4.50 5.47
C LEU A 35 -11.23 -2.98 5.60
N ARG A 36 -12.43 -2.40 5.55
CA ARG A 36 -12.62 -0.94 5.65
C ARG A 36 -13.08 -0.55 7.06
N THR A 37 -12.22 0.12 7.82
CA THR A 37 -12.51 0.55 9.20
C THR A 37 -11.59 1.71 9.62
N ARG A 38 -11.95 2.42 10.68
CA ARG A 38 -11.07 3.37 11.39
C ARG A 38 -10.82 2.93 12.84
N ASP A 39 -11.39 1.80 13.25
CA ASP A 39 -11.21 1.28 14.60
C ASP A 39 -9.77 0.76 14.78
N PRO A 40 -8.97 1.34 15.70
CA PRO A 40 -7.57 0.96 15.87
C PRO A 40 -7.38 -0.51 16.26
N ALA A 41 -8.27 -1.06 17.09
CA ALA A 41 -8.16 -2.46 17.52
C ALA A 41 -8.37 -3.42 16.34
N THR A 42 -9.31 -3.10 15.46
CA THR A 42 -9.53 -3.85 14.22
C THR A 42 -8.35 -3.71 13.25
N LEU A 43 -7.79 -2.51 13.10
CA LEU A 43 -6.62 -2.28 12.23
C LEU A 43 -5.38 -3.05 12.68
N GLU A 44 -5.22 -3.28 13.99
CA GLU A 44 -4.10 -4.06 14.51
C GLU A 44 -4.14 -5.53 14.07
N THR A 45 -5.33 -6.05 13.75
CA THR A 45 -5.49 -7.40 13.19
C THR A 45 -5.10 -7.50 11.71
N CYS A 46 -4.92 -6.35 11.04
CA CYS A 46 -4.55 -6.31 9.62
C CYS A 46 -3.04 -6.48 9.42
N GLU A 47 -2.67 -7.31 8.46
CA GLU A 47 -1.25 -7.52 8.13
C GLU A 47 -0.67 -6.31 7.39
N VAL A 48 -1.47 -5.65 6.55
CA VAL A 48 -1.10 -4.41 5.86
C VAL A 48 -2.15 -3.36 6.17
N VAL A 49 -1.76 -2.11 6.40
CA VAL A 49 -2.69 -0.99 6.58
C VAL A 49 -2.28 0.17 5.69
N VAL A 50 -3.24 0.75 4.98
CA VAL A 50 -3.05 1.86 4.04
C VAL A 50 -4.05 2.98 4.30
N ASP A 51 -3.60 4.23 4.20
CA ASP A 51 -4.44 5.44 4.26
C ASP A 51 -5.25 5.63 5.56
N VAL A 52 -4.82 4.97 6.63
CA VAL A 52 -5.44 5.05 7.95
C VAL A 52 -4.46 4.57 9.03
N GLY A 53 -4.71 4.96 10.28
CA GLY A 53 -3.98 4.46 11.45
C GLY A 53 -2.86 5.38 11.93
N GLY A 54 -2.54 6.44 11.19
CA GLY A 54 -1.61 7.48 11.61
C GLY A 54 -0.16 7.04 11.67
N VAL A 55 0.23 5.94 11.01
CA VAL A 55 1.59 5.39 11.06
C VAL A 55 2.15 5.09 9.67
N TYR A 56 3.37 5.56 9.41
CA TYR A 56 4.24 5.05 8.36
C TYR A 56 5.38 4.24 8.99
N ASP A 57 5.41 2.93 8.70
CA ASP A 57 6.44 1.99 9.13
C ASP A 57 6.42 0.79 8.17
N HIS A 58 7.42 0.72 7.28
CA HIS A 58 7.48 -0.36 6.29
C HIS A 58 7.66 -1.74 6.94
N ALA A 59 8.42 -1.85 8.03
CA ALA A 59 8.66 -3.13 8.71
C ALA A 59 7.35 -3.69 9.31
N LYS A 60 6.44 -2.81 9.73
CA LYS A 60 5.09 -3.16 10.21
C LYS A 60 4.01 -3.11 9.12
N LYS A 61 4.39 -2.83 7.87
CA LYS A 61 3.49 -2.67 6.72
C LYS A 61 2.35 -1.67 7.01
N ARG A 62 2.69 -0.53 7.61
CA ARG A 62 1.79 0.61 7.85
C ARG A 62 2.16 1.74 6.90
N TYR A 63 1.21 2.18 6.10
CA TYR A 63 1.42 3.13 5.01
C TYR A 63 0.37 4.23 5.06
N ASP A 64 0.39 5.01 6.14
CA ASP A 64 -0.41 6.22 6.27
C ASP A 64 0.48 7.47 6.19
N HIS A 65 -0.06 8.54 5.62
CA HIS A 65 0.62 9.81 5.38
C HIS A 65 -0.05 11.02 6.06
N HIS A 66 -1.14 10.80 6.81
CA HIS A 66 -1.93 11.85 7.46
C HIS A 66 -1.25 12.52 8.66
N GLN A 67 -0.04 12.12 9.03
CA GLN A 67 0.70 12.71 10.15
C GLN A 67 1.18 14.11 9.78
N LYS A 68 1.10 15.07 10.71
CA LYS A 68 1.58 16.44 10.48
C LYS A 68 3.06 16.49 10.10
N GLU A 69 3.86 15.62 10.71
CA GLU A 69 5.30 15.52 10.49
C GLU A 69 5.68 14.67 9.26
N PHE A 70 4.70 14.13 8.54
CA PHE A 70 4.98 13.31 7.37
C PHE A 70 5.56 14.15 6.23
N ASN A 71 6.79 13.81 5.85
CA ASN A 71 7.56 14.51 4.83
C ASN A 71 8.30 13.55 3.87
N GLU A 72 7.90 12.27 3.86
CA GLU A 72 8.57 11.28 3.02
C GLU A 72 8.28 11.49 1.54
N THR A 73 9.31 11.29 0.73
CA THR A 73 9.38 11.45 -0.73
C THR A 73 10.09 10.23 -1.32
N MET A 74 10.07 10.06 -2.64
CA MET A 74 10.91 9.00 -3.24
C MET A 74 12.40 9.23 -2.94
N GLN A 75 12.82 10.49 -2.86
CA GLN A 75 14.21 10.87 -2.60
C GLN A 75 14.61 10.56 -1.15
N SER A 76 13.78 10.93 -0.17
CA SER A 76 14.07 10.66 1.26
C SER A 76 14.11 9.16 1.56
N LEU A 77 13.34 8.36 0.81
CA LEU A 77 13.37 6.90 0.88
C LEU A 77 14.47 6.25 0.01
N GLY A 78 15.26 7.04 -0.72
CA GLY A 78 16.35 6.54 -1.56
C GLY A 78 15.91 5.72 -2.78
N VAL A 79 14.68 5.91 -3.25
CA VAL A 79 14.08 5.12 -4.35
C VAL A 79 14.27 5.80 -5.70
N LEU A 80 13.88 7.08 -5.82
CA LEU A 80 14.00 7.90 -7.03
C LEU A 80 14.23 9.37 -6.63
N ASP A 81 14.81 10.17 -7.52
CA ASP A 81 15.10 11.59 -7.26
C ASP A 81 13.86 12.49 -7.46
N PHE A 82 12.78 12.19 -6.73
CA PHE A 82 11.56 13.00 -6.70
C PHE A 82 11.26 13.48 -5.30
N SER A 83 11.02 14.78 -5.15
CA SER A 83 10.76 15.49 -3.89
C SER A 83 9.28 15.70 -3.58
N THR A 84 8.37 15.12 -4.38
CA THR A 84 6.93 15.15 -4.09
C THR A 84 6.63 14.27 -2.88
N LYS A 85 5.89 14.82 -1.91
CA LYS A 85 5.40 14.07 -0.74
C LYS A 85 4.54 12.89 -1.18
N LEU A 86 4.77 11.74 -0.55
CA LEU A 86 4.08 10.50 -0.90
C LEU A 86 2.69 10.41 -0.27
N SER A 87 1.74 9.92 -1.04
CA SER A 87 0.47 9.39 -0.54
C SER A 87 0.64 7.92 -0.13
N SER A 88 -0.42 7.26 0.36
CA SER A 88 -0.39 5.83 0.68
C SER A 88 -0.04 4.96 -0.52
N ALA A 89 -0.63 5.24 -1.69
CA ALA A 89 -0.26 4.60 -2.95
C ALA A 89 1.20 4.90 -3.32
N GLY A 90 1.66 6.13 -3.13
CA GLY A 90 3.06 6.50 -3.34
C GLY A 90 4.02 5.67 -2.48
N LEU A 91 3.68 5.45 -1.21
CA LEU A 91 4.43 4.60 -0.28
C LEU A 91 4.43 3.13 -0.72
N ILE A 92 3.27 2.59 -1.14
CA ILE A 92 3.20 1.23 -1.70
C ILE A 92 4.09 1.11 -2.94
N TYR A 93 4.05 2.08 -3.85
CA TYR A 93 4.90 2.05 -5.03
C TYR A 93 6.40 2.18 -4.68
N ALA A 94 6.76 3.04 -3.72
CA ALA A 94 8.14 3.20 -3.29
C ALA A 94 8.74 1.87 -2.81
N HIS A 95 7.98 1.08 -2.06
CA HIS A 95 8.44 -0.17 -1.46
C HIS A 95 8.26 -1.41 -2.36
N TYR A 96 7.18 -1.46 -3.14
CA TYR A 96 6.80 -2.65 -3.90
C TYR A 96 6.75 -2.43 -5.42
N GLY A 97 6.92 -1.20 -5.91
CA GLY A 97 6.70 -0.84 -7.32
C GLY A 97 7.54 -1.64 -8.30
N ARG A 98 8.81 -1.92 -7.97
CA ARG A 98 9.68 -2.75 -8.82
C ARG A 98 9.20 -4.19 -8.91
N GLN A 99 8.81 -4.78 -7.78
CA GLN A 99 8.26 -6.14 -7.72
C GLN A 99 6.92 -6.21 -8.46
N LEU A 100 6.05 -5.23 -8.23
CA LEU A 100 4.76 -5.09 -8.89
C LEU A 100 4.92 -5.10 -10.42
N ILE A 101 5.80 -4.27 -10.96
CA ILE A 101 6.04 -4.19 -12.41
C ILE A 101 6.51 -5.55 -12.94
N ALA A 102 7.45 -6.20 -12.26
CA ALA A 102 7.95 -7.51 -12.67
C ALA A 102 6.84 -8.57 -12.69
N GLU A 103 6.01 -8.65 -11.65
CA GLU A 103 4.94 -9.64 -11.56
C GLU A 103 3.81 -9.38 -12.57
N VAL A 104 3.45 -8.12 -12.80
CA VAL A 104 2.47 -7.75 -13.83
C VAL A 104 2.97 -8.16 -15.21
N MET A 105 4.24 -7.88 -15.54
CA MET A 105 4.82 -8.25 -16.82
C MET A 105 4.85 -9.77 -17.05
N ILE A 106 5.21 -10.55 -16.03
CA ILE A 106 5.20 -12.02 -16.10
C ILE A 106 3.77 -12.53 -16.33
N SER A 107 2.78 -11.98 -15.62
CA SER A 107 1.39 -12.40 -15.77
C SER A 107 0.84 -12.14 -17.18
N CYS A 108 1.21 -11.01 -17.79
CA CYS A 108 0.83 -10.70 -19.17
C CYS A 108 1.46 -11.66 -20.19
N ALA A 109 2.73 -12.03 -20.00
CA ALA A 109 3.41 -12.98 -20.87
C ALA A 109 2.76 -14.39 -20.82
N GLN A 110 2.26 -14.80 -19.66
CA GLN A 110 1.58 -16.09 -19.48
C GLN A 110 0.13 -16.12 -19.98
N SER A 111 -0.52 -14.95 -20.09
CA SER A 111 -1.92 -14.82 -20.55
C SER A 111 -2.07 -14.84 -22.07
N SER A 112 -0.95 -14.84 -22.81
CA SER A 112 -0.90 -14.74 -24.28
C SER A 112 -0.65 -16.10 -24.97
N CYS A 113 -0.84 -17.21 -24.25
CA CYS A 113 -0.73 -18.58 -24.76
C CYS A 113 -2.07 -19.32 -24.62
#